data_AF-A0A351SAZ2-F1
#
_entry.id   AF-A0A351SAZ2-F1
#
_cell.length_a   1.000
_cell.length_b   1.000
_cell.length_c   1.000
_cell.angle_alpha   90.00
_cell.angle_beta   90.00
_cell.angle_gamma   90.00
#
_symmetry.space_group_name_H-M   'P 1'
#
loop_
_entity.id
_entity.type
_entity.pdbx_description
1 polymer ?
#
loop_
_entity_poly.entity_id
_entity_poly.type
_entity_poly.pdbx_seq_one_letter_code
_entity_poly.pdbx_strand_id
1 'polypeptide(L)'
;MKKHFSAENALSEVKSGDRIFIHGAAATPHRLIHGLLAHASRLKNVEIMHLHTDGEAAYAKPDFKDSFRVANLFVGGNIRPHYDGERVDYLPCLLSEIPALFRSGERPIDIALMHLSPPDEHGFCTLGCSVDVALEAVYCARMVIAQINHQMPRVHGDGFIHISRLDHFIEVDDPLPETPPPRLTEIEIAIGQNKLNKP
;
A
#
# COMPACT_ATOMS: atom_id res chain seq x y z
N MET A 1 4.54 -6.47 18.91
CA MET A 1 3.56 -7.32 18.19
C MET A 1 2.32 -7.63 19.04
N LYS A 2 1.15 -7.13 18.63
CA LYS A 2 -0.17 -7.44 19.21
C LYS A 2 -1.14 -7.86 18.10
N LYS A 3 -1.84 -8.99 18.28
CA LYS A 3 -2.94 -9.41 17.41
C LYS A 3 -4.22 -8.65 17.79
N HIS A 4 -4.99 -8.22 16.80
CA HIS A 4 -6.28 -7.57 16.98
C HIS A 4 -7.38 -8.31 16.23
N PHE A 5 -8.61 -8.20 16.75
CA PHE A 5 -9.80 -8.76 16.10
C PHE A 5 -10.42 -7.84 15.04
N SER A 6 -10.04 -6.55 15.04
CA SER A 6 -10.54 -5.56 14.07
C SER A 6 -9.43 -4.62 13.62
N ALA A 7 -9.55 -4.14 12.39
CA ALA A 7 -8.64 -3.14 11.82
C ALA A 7 -8.68 -1.82 12.61
N GLU A 8 -9.87 -1.42 13.05
CA GLU A 8 -10.05 -0.21 13.86
C GLU A 8 -9.21 -0.26 15.15
N ASN A 9 -9.21 -1.38 15.87
CA ASN A 9 -8.40 -1.53 17.08
C ASN A 9 -6.90 -1.51 16.77
N ALA A 10 -6.49 -2.16 15.67
CA ALA A 10 -5.10 -2.15 15.22
C ALA A 10 -4.59 -0.74 14.89
N LEU A 11 -5.48 0.17 14.49
CA LEU A 11 -5.18 1.55 14.08
C LEU A 11 -5.48 2.59 15.16
N SER A 12 -5.76 2.15 16.39
CA SER A 12 -6.00 3.04 17.53
C SER A 12 -4.81 3.94 17.88
N GLU A 13 -3.58 3.50 17.59
CA GLU A 13 -2.34 4.23 17.89
C GLU A 13 -1.98 5.30 16.84
N VAL A 14 -2.69 5.37 15.70
CA VAL A 14 -2.49 6.41 14.67
C VAL A 14 -2.79 7.79 15.25
N LYS A 15 -1.96 8.79 14.93
CA LYS A 15 -2.07 10.16 15.43
C LYS A 15 -2.16 11.15 14.28
N SER A 16 -2.73 12.33 14.58
CA SER A 16 -2.69 13.47 13.68
C SER A 16 -1.25 13.81 13.30
N GLY A 17 -1.00 14.05 12.02
CA GLY A 17 0.34 14.34 11.49
C GLY A 17 1.20 13.13 11.14
N ASP A 18 0.76 11.90 11.45
CA ASP A 18 1.49 10.69 11.05
C ASP A 18 1.58 10.60 9.52
N ARG A 19 2.74 10.18 9.01
CA ARG A 19 2.91 9.75 7.62
C ARG A 19 2.74 8.24 7.50
N ILE A 20 1.74 7.83 6.73
CA ILE A 20 1.36 6.44 6.53
C ILE A 20 1.72 5.99 5.12
N PHE A 21 2.57 4.97 5.01
CA PHE A 21 2.75 4.23 3.77
C PHE A 21 1.69 3.13 3.64
N ILE A 22 1.07 3.01 2.47
CA ILE A 22 0.12 1.94 2.16
C ILE A 22 0.72 1.05 1.06
N HIS A 23 0.76 -0.26 1.33
CA HIS A 23 1.18 -1.26 0.36
C HIS A 23 0.32 -1.19 -0.92
N GLY A 24 0.97 -1.23 -2.08
CA GLY A 24 0.34 -0.98 -3.37
C GLY A 24 -0.14 -2.21 -4.14
N ALA A 25 -0.61 -1.95 -5.36
CA ALA A 25 -1.11 -2.91 -6.33
C ALA A 25 -2.15 -3.86 -5.72
N ALA A 26 -2.10 -5.14 -6.06
CA ALA A 26 -3.01 -6.15 -5.53
C ALA A 26 -2.81 -6.45 -4.04
N ALA A 27 -1.75 -5.93 -3.42
CA ALA A 27 -1.49 -6.03 -1.98
C ALA A 27 -2.06 -4.84 -1.19
N THR A 28 -3.01 -4.09 -1.76
CA THR A 28 -3.66 -2.97 -1.06
C THR A 28 -4.45 -3.50 0.16
N PRO A 29 -4.12 -3.12 1.40
CA PRO A 29 -4.71 -3.70 2.61
C PRO A 29 -6.07 -3.06 2.93
N HIS A 30 -7.11 -3.41 2.18
CA HIS A 30 -8.42 -2.77 2.26
C HIS A 30 -9.02 -2.76 3.68
N ARG A 31 -8.88 -3.82 4.47
CA ARG A 31 -9.43 -3.83 5.84
C ARG A 31 -8.73 -2.79 6.72
N LEU A 32 -7.42 -2.64 6.60
CA LEU A 32 -6.67 -1.60 7.32
C LEU A 32 -7.06 -0.21 6.84
N ILE A 33 -7.24 -0.01 5.53
CA ILE A 33 -7.72 1.28 5.01
C ILE A 33 -9.09 1.62 5.62
N HIS A 34 -10.04 0.69 5.62
CA HIS A 34 -11.35 0.91 6.23
C HIS A 34 -11.25 1.18 7.75
N GLY A 35 -10.39 0.46 8.46
CA GLY A 35 -10.12 0.73 9.87
C GLY A 35 -9.53 2.12 10.12
N LEU A 36 -8.68 2.62 9.21
CA LEU A 36 -8.08 3.95 9.31
C LEU A 36 -9.16 5.03 9.12
N LEU A 37 -10.05 4.83 8.15
CA LEU A 37 -11.16 5.75 7.89
C LEU A 37 -12.14 5.85 9.06
N ALA A 38 -12.33 4.78 9.84
CA ALA A 38 -13.15 4.81 11.06
C ALA A 38 -12.62 5.82 12.10
N HIS A 39 -11.31 6.09 12.08
CA HIS A 39 -10.66 7.08 12.95
C HIS A 39 -10.63 8.50 12.37
N ALA A 40 -11.19 8.74 11.18
CA ALA A 40 -11.06 10.02 10.50
C ALA A 40 -11.50 11.22 11.35
N SER A 41 -12.60 11.09 12.11
CA SER A 41 -13.16 12.19 12.92
C SER A 41 -12.19 12.74 13.97
N ARG A 42 -11.27 11.92 14.48
CA ARG A 42 -10.25 12.32 15.47
C ARG A 42 -8.89 12.67 14.87
N LEU A 43 -8.67 12.37 13.59
CA LEU A 43 -7.39 12.58 12.91
C LEU A 43 -7.41 13.88 12.12
N LYS A 44 -6.26 14.55 12.07
CA LYS A 44 -6.00 15.74 11.26
C LYS A 44 -4.64 15.63 10.59
N ASN A 45 -4.54 16.07 9.34
CA ASN A 45 -3.28 16.18 8.60
C ASN A 45 -2.44 14.88 8.54
N VAL A 46 -3.10 13.71 8.53
CA VAL A 46 -2.40 12.43 8.30
C VAL A 46 -2.05 12.36 6.81
N GLU A 47 -0.78 12.15 6.52
CA GLU A 47 -0.27 12.08 5.14
C GLU A 47 -0.20 10.63 4.68
N ILE A 48 -0.91 10.32 3.59
CA ILE A 48 -0.93 8.99 3.00
C ILE A 48 0.01 8.98 1.78
N MET A 49 0.89 7.99 1.75
CA MET A 49 1.83 7.75 0.66
C MET A 49 1.68 6.33 0.12
N HIS A 50 1.64 6.19 -1.19
CA HIS A 50 1.60 4.89 -1.87
C HIS A 50 1.99 5.05 -3.35
N LEU A 51 2.30 3.92 -3.98
CA LEU A 51 2.36 3.78 -5.45
C LEU A 51 0.94 3.64 -6.01
N HIS A 52 0.72 2.83 -7.06
CA HIS A 52 -0.63 2.45 -7.46
C HIS A 52 -1.31 1.68 -6.32
N THR A 53 -2.54 2.01 -5.95
CA THR A 53 -3.40 1.21 -5.05
C THR A 53 -4.60 0.69 -5.82
N ASP A 54 -5.02 -0.53 -5.51
CA ASP A 54 -6.29 -1.06 -5.99
C ASP A 54 -7.48 -0.49 -5.18
N GLY A 55 -8.70 -0.60 -5.71
CA GLY A 55 -9.93 -0.13 -5.07
C GLY A 55 -10.13 1.38 -5.07
N GLU A 56 -11.02 1.87 -4.22
CA GLU A 56 -11.58 3.24 -4.33
C GLU A 56 -10.66 4.37 -3.86
N ALA A 57 -9.57 4.06 -3.14
CA ALA A 57 -8.75 5.07 -2.44
C ALA A 57 -9.60 6.07 -1.62
N ALA A 58 -10.58 5.57 -0.85
CA ALA A 58 -11.59 6.40 -0.20
C ALA A 58 -11.04 7.51 0.72
N TYR A 59 -9.82 7.37 1.25
CA TYR A 59 -9.12 8.42 1.98
C TYR A 59 -8.87 9.70 1.17
N ALA A 60 -8.89 9.61 -0.17
CA ALA A 60 -8.77 10.75 -1.07
C ALA A 60 -10.11 11.46 -1.32
N LYS A 61 -11.25 10.94 -0.87
CA LYS A 61 -12.57 11.57 -1.09
C LYS A 61 -12.74 12.87 -0.28
N PRO A 62 -13.55 13.84 -0.76
CA PRO A 62 -13.78 15.10 -0.07
C PRO A 62 -14.30 14.96 1.38
N ASP A 63 -15.05 13.89 1.66
CA ASP A 63 -15.59 13.59 3.00
C ASP A 63 -14.50 13.43 4.07
N PHE A 64 -13.28 13.09 3.65
CA PHE A 64 -12.15 12.89 4.55
C PHE A 64 -11.08 13.99 4.46
N LYS A 65 -11.40 15.12 3.81
CA LYS A 65 -10.42 16.18 3.51
C LYS A 65 -9.76 16.81 4.74
N ASP A 66 -10.47 16.84 5.86
CA ASP A 66 -9.94 17.43 7.09
C ASP A 66 -8.99 16.48 7.84
N SER A 67 -9.04 15.19 7.51
CA SER A 67 -8.31 14.13 8.20
C SER A 67 -7.08 13.70 7.42
N PHE A 68 -7.22 13.52 6.10
CA PHE A 68 -6.19 12.93 5.25
C PHE A 68 -5.78 13.86 4.10
N ARG A 69 -4.49 13.87 3.85
CA ARG A 69 -3.85 14.34 2.62
C ARG A 69 -3.09 13.19 1.97
N VAL A 70 -2.86 13.27 0.67
CA VAL A 70 -2.18 12.24 -0.10
C VAL A 70 -1.00 12.86 -0.84
N ALA A 71 0.19 12.33 -0.58
CA ALA A 71 1.41 12.64 -1.33
C ALA A 71 1.76 11.40 -2.17
N ASN A 72 1.19 11.34 -3.37
CA ASN A 72 1.28 10.16 -4.23
C ASN A 72 2.70 9.97 -4.77
N LEU A 73 3.21 8.74 -4.74
CA LEU A 73 4.43 8.35 -5.45
C LEU A 73 4.11 7.79 -6.85
N PHE A 74 2.83 7.51 -7.12
CA PHE A 74 2.28 7.19 -8.43
C PHE A 74 0.78 7.53 -8.45
N VAL A 75 0.30 8.21 -9.50
CA VAL A 75 -1.11 8.63 -9.59
C VAL A 75 -1.96 7.58 -10.32
N GLY A 76 -2.58 6.69 -9.53
CA GLY A 76 -3.51 5.65 -10.00
C GLY A 76 -4.84 6.21 -10.53
N GLY A 77 -5.59 5.40 -11.28
CA GLY A 77 -6.87 5.80 -11.88
C GLY A 77 -7.93 6.21 -10.84
N ASN A 78 -7.90 5.60 -9.67
CA ASN A 78 -8.72 5.93 -8.49
C ASN A 78 -8.37 7.27 -7.84
N ILE A 79 -7.11 7.71 -7.92
CA ILE A 79 -6.65 8.98 -7.37
C ILE A 79 -6.90 10.15 -8.32
N ARG A 80 -6.76 9.95 -9.64
CA ARG A 80 -6.85 11.04 -10.64
C ARG A 80 -8.07 11.96 -10.48
N PRO A 81 -9.29 11.46 -10.21
CA PRO A 81 -10.46 12.33 -10.01
C PRO A 81 -10.40 13.21 -8.76
N HIS A 82 -9.52 12.88 -7.81
CA HIS A 82 -9.37 13.57 -6.54
C HIS A 82 -8.15 14.50 -6.49
N TYR A 83 -7.31 14.50 -7.53
CA TYR A 83 -6.13 15.37 -7.61
C TYR A 83 -6.54 16.85 -7.60
N ASP A 84 -6.02 17.59 -6.63
CA ASP A 84 -6.29 19.02 -6.45
C ASP A 84 -4.99 19.85 -6.33
N GLY A 85 -3.82 19.20 -6.22
CA GLY A 85 -2.52 19.87 -6.10
C GLY A 85 -2.27 20.55 -4.75
N GLU A 86 -3.16 20.35 -3.77
CA GLU A 86 -3.02 20.92 -2.42
C GLU A 86 -3.09 19.81 -1.35
N ARG A 87 -4.17 19.03 -1.37
CA ARG A 87 -4.42 17.95 -0.42
C ARG A 87 -4.11 16.60 -1.04
N VAL A 88 -4.48 16.39 -2.30
CA VAL A 88 -4.11 15.21 -3.07
C VAL A 88 -3.16 15.66 -4.15
N ASP A 89 -1.89 15.39 -3.91
CA ASP A 89 -0.78 15.87 -4.71
C ASP A 89 0.15 14.71 -5.11
N TYR A 90 1.10 15.00 -5.97
CA TYR A 90 2.07 14.05 -6.50
C TYR A 90 3.48 14.46 -6.11
N LEU A 91 4.24 13.52 -5.54
CA LEU A 91 5.66 13.65 -5.27
C LEU A 91 6.43 12.97 -6.41
N PRO A 92 7.07 13.74 -7.32
CA PRO A 92 7.84 13.16 -8.41
C PRO A 92 9.09 12.47 -7.87
N CYS A 93 9.17 11.16 -8.04
CA CYS A 93 10.32 10.35 -7.68
C CYS A 93 10.39 9.13 -8.59
N LEU A 94 11.58 8.77 -9.09
CA LEU A 94 11.72 7.54 -9.84
C LEU A 94 11.48 6.34 -8.93
N LEU A 95 10.76 5.33 -9.42
CA LEU A 95 10.42 4.14 -8.63
C LEU A 95 11.64 3.50 -7.96
N SER A 96 12.78 3.45 -8.65
CA SER A 96 14.04 2.90 -8.14
C SER A 96 14.71 3.76 -7.06
N GLU A 97 14.37 5.05 -6.95
CA GLU A 97 14.95 6.00 -6.00
C GLU A 97 14.13 6.09 -4.70
N ILE A 98 12.86 5.69 -4.73
CA ILE A 98 11.97 5.72 -3.56
C ILE A 98 12.56 4.96 -2.35
N PRO A 99 13.19 3.78 -2.49
CA PRO A 99 13.84 3.14 -1.34
C PRO A 99 14.95 4.00 -0.74
N ALA A 100 15.74 4.72 -1.56
CA ALA A 100 16.77 5.61 -1.06
C ALA A 100 16.17 6.83 -0.34
N LEU A 101 15.05 7.36 -0.84
CA LEU A 101 14.27 8.44 -0.22
C LEU A 101 13.75 8.05 1.18
N PHE A 102 13.32 6.80 1.36
CA PHE A 102 12.89 6.30 2.67
C PHE A 102 14.08 6.11 3.61
N ARG A 103 15.17 5.50 3.14
CA ARG A 103 16.38 5.28 3.94
C ARG A 103 17.09 6.56 4.38
N SER A 104 17.07 7.60 3.55
CA SER A 104 17.67 8.89 3.88
C SER A 104 16.91 9.63 4.98
N GLY A 105 15.65 9.26 5.22
CA GLY A 105 14.77 9.95 6.17
C GLY A 105 14.29 11.32 5.67
N GLU A 106 14.47 11.65 4.38
CA GLU A 106 13.89 12.85 3.77
C GLU A 106 12.36 12.78 3.75
N ARG A 107 11.81 11.56 3.67
CA ARG A 107 10.39 11.25 3.85
C ARG A 107 10.22 10.16 4.90
N PRO A 108 10.31 10.49 6.20
CA PRO A 108 10.24 9.50 7.27
C PRO A 108 8.84 8.89 7.36
N ILE A 109 8.75 7.56 7.44
CA ILE A 109 7.49 6.83 7.52
C ILE A 109 7.17 6.56 8.99
N ASP A 110 6.03 7.05 9.47
CA ASP A 110 5.58 6.76 10.84
C ASP A 110 4.95 5.38 10.92
N ILE A 111 4.10 5.04 9.94
CA ILE A 111 3.34 3.80 9.93
C ILE A 111 3.36 3.18 8.54
N ALA A 112 3.65 1.89 8.43
CA ALA A 112 3.47 1.11 7.22
C ALA A 112 2.26 0.17 7.37
N LEU A 113 1.26 0.33 6.50
CA LEU A 113 0.12 -0.58 6.40
C LEU A 113 0.42 -1.63 5.33
N MET A 114 0.60 -2.87 5.76
CA MET A 114 1.12 -3.95 4.93
C MET A 114 0.10 -5.08 4.74
N HIS A 115 0.09 -5.72 3.58
CA HIS A 115 -0.70 -6.93 3.32
C HIS A 115 0.24 -8.10 3.12
N LEU A 116 0.20 -9.07 4.03
CA LEU A 116 1.19 -10.15 4.12
C LEU A 116 0.51 -11.52 4.07
N SER A 117 1.27 -12.55 3.71
CA SER A 117 0.88 -13.94 3.95
C SER A 117 1.03 -14.33 5.43
N PRO A 118 0.43 -15.46 5.87
CA PRO A 118 0.66 -16.00 7.21
C PRO A 118 2.15 -16.34 7.42
N PRO A 119 2.65 -16.24 8.66
CA PRO A 119 4.01 -16.67 8.97
C PRO A 119 4.16 -18.18 8.73
N ASP A 120 5.31 -18.60 8.24
CA ASP A 120 5.71 -20.01 8.22
C ASP A 120 6.18 -20.51 9.61
N GLU A 121 6.66 -21.74 9.67
CA GLU A 121 7.20 -22.36 10.89
C GLU A 121 8.40 -21.63 11.49
N HIS A 122 9.08 -20.79 10.70
CA HIS A 122 10.21 -19.96 11.13
C HIS A 122 9.79 -18.51 11.44
N GLY A 123 8.49 -18.21 11.40
CA GLY A 123 7.95 -16.89 11.70
C GLY A 123 8.05 -15.89 10.54
N PHE A 124 8.32 -16.33 9.31
CA PHE A 124 8.41 -15.43 8.15
C PHE A 124 7.09 -15.35 7.38
N CYS A 125 6.56 -14.14 7.29
CA CYS A 125 5.52 -13.75 6.35
C CYS A 125 6.16 -13.35 5.00
N THR A 126 5.33 -13.17 3.97
CA THR A 126 5.76 -12.60 2.68
C THR A 126 4.92 -11.40 2.26
N LEU A 127 5.54 -10.44 1.59
CA LEU A 127 4.87 -9.34 0.87
C LEU A 127 4.02 -9.83 -0.33
N GLY A 128 4.22 -11.08 -0.75
CA GLY A 128 3.39 -11.76 -1.73
C GLY A 128 3.47 -11.13 -3.13
N CYS A 129 2.34 -10.68 -3.67
CA CYS A 129 2.25 -10.22 -5.06
C CYS A 129 2.92 -8.87 -5.35
N SER A 130 3.35 -8.12 -4.32
CA SER A 130 3.98 -6.80 -4.50
C SER A 130 5.11 -6.61 -3.51
N VAL A 131 6.37 -6.55 -3.97
CA VAL A 131 7.54 -6.31 -3.10
C VAL A 131 8.00 -4.86 -3.21
N ASP A 132 8.29 -4.42 -4.44
CA ASP A 132 8.59 -3.04 -4.83
C ASP A 132 9.34 -2.21 -3.76
N VAL A 133 8.79 -1.07 -3.36
CA VAL A 133 9.30 -0.17 -2.34
C VAL A 133 8.74 -0.52 -0.97
N ALA A 134 7.70 -1.35 -0.91
CA ALA A 134 7.05 -1.83 0.31
C ALA A 134 8.04 -2.54 1.26
N LEU A 135 9.02 -3.27 0.74
CA LEU A 135 10.08 -3.87 1.57
C LEU A 135 10.83 -2.80 2.38
N GLU A 136 11.25 -1.72 1.73
CA GLU A 136 11.96 -0.63 2.41
C GLU A 136 11.03 0.13 3.35
N ALA A 137 9.76 0.31 2.98
CA ALA A 137 8.77 0.94 3.84
C ALA A 137 8.63 0.20 5.19
N VAL A 138 8.66 -1.14 5.20
CA VAL A 138 8.63 -1.95 6.43
C VAL A 138 9.84 -1.69 7.31
N TYR A 139 11.04 -1.57 6.73
CA TYR A 139 12.26 -1.38 7.51
C TYR A 139 12.46 0.05 8.00
N CYS A 140 11.96 1.04 7.26
CA CYS A 140 12.07 2.46 7.64
C CYS A 140 10.91 2.94 8.52
N ALA A 141 9.77 2.25 8.54
CA ALA A 141 8.63 2.66 9.33
C ALA A 141 8.91 2.55 10.84
N ARG A 142 8.45 3.56 11.59
CA ARG A 142 8.46 3.50 13.06
C ARG A 142 7.52 2.42 13.61
N MET A 143 6.41 2.16 12.91
CA MET A 143 5.42 1.15 13.27
C MET A 143 4.94 0.40 12.03
N VAL A 144 4.81 -0.92 12.13
CA VAL A 144 4.27 -1.77 11.05
C VAL A 144 2.96 -2.41 11.51
N ILE A 145 1.89 -2.15 10.75
CA ILE A 145 0.55 -2.70 10.99
C ILE A 145 0.19 -3.59 9.80
N ALA A 146 -0.02 -4.88 10.03
CA ALA A 146 -0.24 -5.86 8.98
C ALA A 146 -1.67 -6.40 8.90
N GLN A 147 -2.15 -6.56 7.67
CA GLN A 147 -3.25 -7.43 7.31
C GLN A 147 -2.64 -8.77 6.87
N ILE A 148 -2.68 -9.77 7.73
CA ILE A 148 -2.23 -11.13 7.40
C ILE A 148 -3.39 -11.84 6.71
N ASN A 149 -3.19 -12.26 5.45
CA ASN A 149 -4.22 -12.86 4.63
C ASN A 149 -3.84 -14.27 4.20
N HIS A 150 -4.67 -15.26 4.52
CA HIS A 150 -4.46 -16.65 4.13
C HIS A 150 -4.45 -16.88 2.61
N GLN A 151 -5.01 -15.95 1.83
CA GLN A 151 -4.98 -16.01 0.35
C GLN A 151 -3.82 -15.23 -0.28
N MET A 152 -2.99 -14.53 0.51
CA MET A 152 -1.80 -13.88 -0.03
C MET A 152 -0.76 -14.95 -0.41
N PRO A 153 -0.32 -15.04 -1.68
CA PRO A 153 0.60 -16.08 -2.10
C PRO A 153 1.96 -15.92 -1.42
N ARG A 154 2.58 -17.06 -1.09
CA ARG A 154 3.94 -17.10 -0.58
C ARG A 154 4.93 -17.09 -1.74
N VAL A 155 5.44 -15.90 -2.09
CA VAL A 155 6.35 -15.70 -3.23
C VAL A 155 7.81 -15.68 -2.77
N HIS A 156 8.70 -16.30 -3.55
CA HIS A 156 10.15 -16.29 -3.30
C HIS A 156 10.80 -14.95 -3.71
N GLY A 157 12.00 -14.69 -3.19
CA GLY A 157 12.75 -13.46 -3.43
C GLY A 157 12.97 -12.69 -2.13
N ASP A 158 13.10 -11.37 -2.22
CA ASP A 158 13.46 -10.52 -1.07
C ASP A 158 12.27 -10.17 -0.16
N GLY A 159 11.05 -10.56 -0.53
CA GLY A 159 9.81 -10.16 0.14
C GLY A 159 9.52 -10.83 1.49
N PHE A 160 10.50 -11.48 2.12
CA PHE A 160 10.32 -12.14 3.42
C PHE A 160 10.44 -11.16 4.58
N ILE A 161 9.43 -11.12 5.44
CA ILE A 161 9.39 -10.29 6.64
C ILE A 161 9.15 -11.19 7.85
N HIS A 162 10.08 -11.20 8.80
CA HIS A 162 9.86 -11.92 10.06
C HIS A 162 8.78 -11.21 10.87
N ILE A 163 7.86 -11.97 11.47
CA ILE A 163 6.69 -11.45 12.19
C ILE A 163 7.07 -10.54 13.37
N SER A 164 8.28 -10.67 13.91
CA SER A 164 8.79 -9.75 14.95
C SER A 164 8.98 -8.31 14.47
N ARG A 165 8.93 -8.04 13.17
CA ARG A 165 8.91 -6.70 12.59
C ARG A 165 7.54 -6.03 12.70
N LEU A 166 6.51 -6.78 13.06
CA LEU A 166 5.13 -6.27 13.13
C LEU A 166 4.81 -5.76 14.54
N ASP A 167 4.21 -4.58 14.62
CA ASP A 167 3.72 -4.02 15.87
C ASP A 167 2.29 -4.45 16.15
N HIS A 168 1.46 -4.41 15.11
CA HIS A 168 0.06 -4.82 15.15
C HIS A 168 -0.29 -5.67 13.94
N PHE A 169 -1.23 -6.60 14.09
CA PHE A 169 -1.80 -7.26 12.94
C PHE A 169 -3.25 -7.71 13.16
N ILE A 170 -3.95 -7.87 12.05
CA ILE A 170 -5.23 -8.57 11.95
C ILE A 170 -5.06 -9.77 11.01
N GLU A 171 -5.91 -10.76 11.14
CA GLU A 171 -6.00 -11.89 10.20
C GLU A 171 -7.27 -11.80 9.37
N VAL A 172 -7.16 -12.14 8.09
CA VAL A 172 -8.25 -12.14 7.12
C VAL A 172 -8.12 -13.33 6.19
N ASP A 173 -9.20 -13.64 5.49
CA ASP A 173 -9.25 -14.65 4.43
C ASP A 173 -10.02 -14.06 3.25
N ASP A 174 -9.43 -13.02 2.66
CA ASP A 174 -10.05 -12.21 1.61
C ASP A 174 -9.39 -12.55 0.25
N PRO A 175 -10.16 -12.67 -0.85
CA PRO A 175 -9.57 -12.81 -2.17
C PRO A 175 -8.73 -11.58 -2.54
N LEU A 176 -7.67 -11.80 -3.30
CA LEU A 176 -6.89 -10.72 -3.90
C LEU A 176 -7.61 -10.17 -5.14
N PRO A 177 -7.44 -8.89 -5.46
CA PRO A 177 -8.04 -8.30 -6.64
C PRO A 177 -7.43 -8.88 -7.92
N GLU A 178 -8.26 -9.08 -8.93
CA GLU A 178 -7.89 -9.58 -10.25
C GLU A 178 -8.20 -8.54 -11.32
N THR A 179 -7.31 -8.41 -12.30
CA THR A 179 -7.53 -7.57 -13.49
C THR A 179 -7.75 -8.47 -14.70
N PRO A 180 -8.96 -8.49 -15.31
CA PRO A 180 -9.21 -9.29 -16.48
C PRO A 180 -8.38 -8.76 -17.67
N PRO A 181 -7.92 -9.64 -18.57
CA PRO A 181 -7.15 -9.22 -19.73
C PRO A 181 -8.01 -8.30 -20.63
N PRO A 182 -7.45 -7.19 -21.13
CA PRO A 182 -8.18 -6.31 -22.03
C PRO A 182 -8.44 -6.98 -23.37
N ARG A 183 -9.54 -6.60 -24.03
CA ARG A 183 -9.76 -6.98 -25.43
C ARG A 183 -8.82 -6.19 -26.32
N LEU A 184 -7.96 -6.89 -27.04
CA LEU A 184 -7.03 -6.27 -27.99
C LEU A 184 -7.78 -5.65 -29.18
N THR A 185 -7.38 -4.44 -29.53
CA THR A 185 -7.77 -3.73 -30.75
C THR A 185 -6.91 -4.16 -31.94
N GLU A 186 -7.39 -3.89 -33.15
CA GLU A 186 -6.61 -4.13 -34.38
C GLU A 186 -5.26 -3.39 -34.37
N ILE A 187 -5.22 -2.19 -33.79
CA ILE A 187 -4.01 -1.38 -33.63
C ILE A 187 -3.01 -2.08 -32.70
N GLU A 188 -3.45 -2.55 -31.52
CA GLU A 188 -2.58 -3.24 -30.56
C GLU A 188 -2.02 -4.55 -31.14
N ILE A 189 -2.83 -5.28 -31.92
CA ILE A 189 -2.41 -6.48 -32.64
C ILE A 189 -1.32 -6.14 -33.67
N ALA A 190 -1.54 -5.11 -34.49
CA ALA A 190 -0.56 -4.67 -35.48
C ALA A 190 0.76 -4.19 -34.83
N ILE A 191 0.70 -3.51 -33.69
CA ILE A 191 1.89 -3.13 -32.91
C ILE A 191 2.64 -4.38 -32.44
N GLY A 192 1.93 -5.37 -31.89
CA GLY A 192 2.53 -6.63 -31.44
C GLY A 192 3.26 -7.37 -32.56
N GLN A 193 2.64 -7.49 -33.73
CA GLN A 193 3.23 -8.13 -34.90
C GLN A 193 4.50 -7.42 -35.39
N ASN A 194 4.50 -6.08 -35.41
CA ASN A 194 5.67 -5.30 -35.82
C ASN A 194 6.85 -5.41 -34.85
N LYS A 195 6.61 -5.68 -33.56
CA LYS A 195 7.67 -5.88 -32.56
C LYS A 195 8.25 -7.28 -32.62
N LEU A 196 7.44 -8.30 -32.89
CA LEU A 196 7.88 -9.69 -33.03
C LEU A 196 8.70 -9.95 -34.29
N ASN A 197 8.45 -9.19 -35.36
CA ASN A 197 9.11 -9.37 -36.66
C ASN A 197 10.38 -8.51 -36.84
N LYS A 198 10.94 -7.93 -35.76
CA LYS A 198 12.24 -7.27 -35.80
C LYS A 198 13.35 -8.28 -35.52
N PRO A 199 14.39 -8.36 -36.37
CA PRO A 199 15.53 -9.28 -36.19
C PRO A 199 16.34 -8.96 -34.93
#